data_AF-A0A810NEF1-F1
#
_entry.id   AF-A0A810NEF1-F1
#
_cell.length_a   1.000
_cell.length_b   1.000
_cell.length_c   1.000
_cell.angle_alpha   90.00
_cell.angle_beta   90.00
_cell.angle_gamma   90.00
#
_symmetry.space_group_name_H-M   'P 1'
#
loop_
_entity.id
_entity.type
_entity.pdbx_description
1 polymer ?
#
loop_
_entity_poly.entity_id
_entity_poly.type
_entity_poly.pdbx_seq_one_letter_code
_entity_poly.pdbx_strand_id
1 'polypeptide(L)'
;MTDYRTAYPSSTDPELLTVMMSDALFRMPTTWVAEAHAAAGGRTWLYDLTWQGPRLGACHILDVPLVFGNAASPLATRFLGAPPPPDFADLSHRIRTAWTSFATTGDPGWPRFDGRSGTTRLWNVPVSDVAYPLLESRRIWPAVPPAA
;
A
#
# COMPACT_ATOMS: atom_id res chain seq x y z
N MET A 1 20.46 6.19 7.11
CA MET A 1 20.19 5.74 8.49
C MET A 1 19.86 6.92 9.41
N THR A 2 20.67 8.00 9.43
CA THR A 2 20.42 9.18 10.27
C THR A 2 19.05 9.81 10.03
N ASP A 3 18.68 10.09 8.77
CA ASP A 3 17.37 10.71 8.46
C ASP A 3 16.19 9.81 8.86
N TYR A 4 16.34 8.49 8.71
CA TYR A 4 15.35 7.52 9.16
C TYR A 4 15.20 7.50 10.69
N ARG A 5 16.31 7.57 11.44
CA ARG A 5 16.25 7.68 12.91
C ARG A 5 15.57 8.97 13.35
N THR A 6 15.79 10.07 12.63
CA THR A 6 15.11 11.35 12.90
C THR A 6 13.62 11.27 12.60
N ALA A 7 13.23 10.66 11.48
CA ALA A 7 11.83 10.53 11.07
C ALA A 7 11.01 9.54 11.91
N TYR A 8 11.66 8.49 12.43
CA TYR A 8 11.02 7.41 13.19
C TYR A 8 11.75 7.18 14.52
N PRO A 9 11.69 8.15 15.46
CA PRO A 9 12.53 8.15 16.67
C PRO A 9 12.20 7.02 17.65
N SER A 10 10.99 6.45 17.56
CA SER A 10 10.53 5.35 18.40
C SER A 10 10.79 3.95 17.80
N SER A 11 11.29 3.86 16.56
CA SER A 11 11.53 2.58 15.90
C SER A 11 12.90 2.00 16.30
N THR A 12 12.91 0.68 16.51
CA THR A 12 14.12 -0.12 16.69
C THR A 12 14.90 -0.24 15.38
N ASP A 13 16.19 -0.59 15.46
CA ASP A 13 17.02 -0.75 14.25
C ASP A 13 16.44 -1.77 13.23
N PRO A 14 15.88 -2.93 13.63
CA PRO A 14 15.20 -3.85 12.69
C PRO A 14 13.94 -3.26 12.04
N GLU A 15 13.15 -2.48 12.78
CA GLU A 15 11.98 -1.78 12.23
C GLU A 15 12.41 -0.70 11.23
N LEU A 16 13.45 0.07 11.55
CA LEU A 16 14.02 1.05 10.63
C LEU A 16 14.52 0.40 9.35
N LEU A 17 15.23 -0.73 9.46
CA LEU A 17 15.65 -1.50 8.29
C LEU A 17 14.45 -1.96 7.45
N THR A 18 13.37 -2.39 8.10
CA THR A 18 12.13 -2.79 7.42
C THR A 18 11.50 -1.62 6.66
N VAL A 19 11.41 -0.44 7.28
CA VAL A 19 10.91 0.77 6.60
C VAL A 19 11.82 1.15 5.44
N MET A 20 13.14 1.20 5.64
CA MET A 20 14.12 1.52 4.60
C MET A 20 14.02 0.60 3.39
N MET A 21 13.94 -0.71 3.62
CA MET A 21 13.81 -1.69 2.52
C MET A 21 12.45 -1.59 1.83
N SER A 22 11.38 -1.35 2.58
CA SER A 22 10.03 -1.13 2.02
C SER A 22 9.99 0.12 1.14
N ASP A 23 10.65 1.19 1.57
CA ASP A 23 10.72 2.45 0.85
C ASP A 23 11.53 2.33 -0.44
N ALA A 24 12.71 1.72 -0.36
CA ALA A 24 13.61 1.54 -1.49
C ALA A 24 13.03 0.61 -2.57
N LEU A 25 12.40 -0.50 -2.17
CA LEU A 25 11.93 -1.52 -3.11
C LEU A 25 10.53 -1.26 -3.65
N PHE A 26 9.63 -0.67 -2.86
CA PHE A 26 8.21 -0.61 -3.21
C PHE A 26 7.62 0.79 -3.10
N ARG A 27 7.67 1.41 -1.92
CA ARG A 27 6.86 2.62 -1.65
C ARG A 27 7.30 3.82 -2.47
N MET A 28 8.60 4.14 -2.49
CA MET A 28 9.07 5.33 -3.20
C MET A 28 8.96 5.19 -4.72
N PRO A 29 9.39 4.08 -5.36
CA PRO A 29 9.15 3.86 -6.79
C PRO A 29 7.66 3.93 -7.16
N THR A 30 6.78 3.30 -6.38
CA THR A 30 5.32 3.35 -6.61
C THR A 30 4.79 4.78 -6.54
N THR A 31 5.23 5.54 -5.53
CA THR A 31 4.80 6.92 -5.34
C THR A 31 5.25 7.81 -6.50
N TRP A 32 6.50 7.67 -6.96
CA TRP A 32 7.00 8.48 -8.08
C TRP A 32 6.24 8.18 -9.37
N VAL A 33 5.92 6.91 -9.64
CA VAL A 33 5.09 6.54 -10.80
C VAL A 33 3.68 7.12 -10.67
N ALA A 34 3.07 7.04 -9.49
CA ALA A 34 1.75 7.60 -9.24
C ALA A 34 1.71 9.14 -9.41
N GLU A 35 2.71 9.83 -8.85
CA GLU A 35 2.89 11.28 -9.00
C GLU A 35 3.10 11.68 -10.47
N ALA A 36 3.99 10.98 -11.19
CA ALA A 36 4.27 11.26 -12.59
C ALA A 36 3.06 10.99 -13.50
N HIS A 37 2.34 9.89 -13.28
CA HIS A 37 1.14 9.56 -14.05
C HIS A 37 0.03 10.59 -13.81
N ALA A 38 -0.18 11.02 -12.56
CA ALA A 38 -1.15 12.07 -12.24
C ALA A 38 -0.77 13.42 -12.88
N ALA A 39 0.51 13.81 -12.79
CA ALA A 39 1.01 15.06 -13.39
C ALA A 39 0.89 15.08 -14.93
N ALA A 40 0.97 13.92 -15.58
CA ALA A 40 0.75 13.77 -17.02
C ALA A 40 -0.74 13.78 -17.41
N GLY A 41 -1.67 14.01 -16.48
CA GLY A 41 -3.12 14.01 -16.71
C GLY A 41 -3.78 12.63 -16.65
N GLY A 42 -3.03 11.61 -16.21
CA GLY A 42 -3.54 10.26 -15.99
C GLY A 42 -4.52 10.20 -14.82
N ARG A 43 -5.47 9.25 -14.89
CA ARG A 43 -6.35 8.95 -13.76
C ARG A 43 -5.65 7.97 -12.82
N THR A 44 -5.21 8.46 -11.67
CA THR A 44 -4.44 7.68 -10.69
C THR A 44 -5.26 7.43 -9.44
N TRP A 45 -5.12 6.23 -8.88
CA TRP A 45 -5.59 5.88 -7.55
C TRP A 45 -4.48 5.15 -6.82
N LEU A 46 -4.21 5.55 -5.58
CA LEU A 46 -3.16 4.96 -4.76
C LEU A 46 -3.78 4.26 -3.56
N TYR A 47 -3.23 3.11 -3.18
CA TYR A 47 -3.59 2.43 -1.93
C TYR A 47 -2.34 1.93 -1.19
N ASP A 48 -2.49 1.70 0.11
CA ASP A 48 -1.54 1.00 0.96
C ASP A 48 -2.26 -0.12 1.73
N LEU A 49 -1.72 -1.33 1.69
CA LEU A 49 -2.22 -2.46 2.48
C LEU A 49 -1.58 -2.37 3.86
N THR A 50 -2.37 -1.92 4.84
CA THR A 50 -1.91 -1.77 6.23
C THR A 50 -2.52 -2.79 7.18
N TRP A 51 -3.42 -3.65 6.67
CA TRP A 51 -3.98 -4.79 7.37
C TRP A 51 -2.88 -5.77 7.84
N GLN A 52 -2.92 -6.12 9.12
CA GLN A 52 -1.88 -6.94 9.75
C GLN A 52 -2.23 -8.43 9.68
N GLY A 53 -1.61 -9.14 8.73
CA GLY A 53 -1.70 -10.60 8.68
C GLY A 53 -1.05 -11.27 9.91
N PRO A 54 -1.47 -12.49 10.28
CA PRO A 54 -1.15 -13.12 11.56
C PRO A 54 0.32 -13.55 11.73
N ARG A 55 1.10 -13.61 10.64
CA ARG A 55 2.49 -14.10 10.69
C ARG A 55 3.54 -13.00 10.61
N LEU A 56 3.47 -12.16 9.58
CA LEU A 56 4.50 -11.16 9.25
C LEU A 56 3.92 -9.74 9.13
N GLY A 57 2.72 -9.50 9.67
CA GLY A 57 2.00 -8.25 9.47
C GLY A 57 1.64 -8.03 8.01
N ALA A 58 1.57 -6.76 7.60
CA ALA A 58 1.32 -6.32 6.21
C ALA A 58 2.53 -6.56 5.28
N CYS A 59 2.96 -7.82 5.18
CA CYS A 59 4.17 -8.20 4.44
C CYS A 59 3.93 -8.23 2.91
N HIS A 60 5.04 -8.25 2.17
CA HIS A 60 5.02 -8.47 0.73
C HIS A 60 4.28 -9.76 0.37
N ILE A 61 3.44 -9.72 -0.67
CA ILE A 61 2.59 -10.79 -1.22
C ILE A 61 1.26 -11.03 -0.49
N LEU A 62 1.02 -10.39 0.65
CA LEU A 62 -0.21 -10.60 1.43
C LEU A 62 -1.48 -10.13 0.72
N ASP A 63 -1.35 -9.16 -0.17
CA ASP A 63 -2.42 -8.63 -1.01
C ASP A 63 -2.94 -9.65 -2.03
N VAL A 64 -2.09 -10.54 -2.54
CA VAL A 64 -2.46 -11.55 -3.55
C VAL A 64 -3.69 -12.38 -3.13
N PRO A 65 -3.71 -13.11 -2.00
CA PRO A 65 -4.88 -13.88 -1.60
C PRO A 65 -6.12 -13.01 -1.35
N LEU A 66 -5.95 -11.76 -0.91
CA LEU A 66 -7.05 -10.80 -0.73
C LEU A 66 -7.64 -10.37 -2.08
N VAL A 67 -6.80 -10.05 -3.07
CA VAL A 67 -7.22 -9.66 -4.43
C VAL A 67 -7.91 -10.80 -5.15
N PHE A 68 -7.46 -12.05 -4.97
CA PHE A 68 -8.10 -13.20 -5.62
C PHE A 68 -9.25 -13.82 -4.81
N GLY A 69 -9.38 -13.48 -3.52
CA GLY A 69 -10.39 -14.08 -2.65
C GLY A 69 -10.21 -15.58 -2.40
N ASN A 70 -8.97 -16.07 -2.52
CA ASN A 70 -8.66 -17.48 -2.37
C ASN A 70 -7.90 -17.77 -1.07
N ALA A 71 -8.64 -17.97 0.02
CA ALA A 71 -8.11 -18.33 1.33
C ALA A 71 -7.50 -19.74 1.39
N ALA A 72 -7.83 -20.62 0.43
CA ALA A 72 -7.36 -22.00 0.40
C ALA A 72 -6.10 -22.20 -0.47
N SER A 73 -5.59 -21.14 -1.10
CA SER A 73 -4.36 -21.23 -1.87
C SER A 73 -3.16 -21.58 -0.98
N PRO A 74 -2.12 -22.28 -1.49
CA PRO A 74 -0.91 -22.58 -0.70
C PRO A 74 -0.26 -21.32 -0.12
N LEU A 75 -0.34 -20.21 -0.85
CA LEU A 75 0.12 -18.90 -0.41
C LEU A 75 -0.72 -18.38 0.77
N ALA A 76 -2.05 -18.39 0.64
CA ALA A 76 -2.95 -17.98 1.70
C ALA A 76 -2.75 -18.83 2.96
N THR A 77 -2.76 -20.16 2.84
CA THR A 77 -2.53 -21.04 4.00
C THR A 77 -1.18 -20.79 4.66
N ARG A 78 -0.13 -20.50 3.88
CA ARG A 78 1.20 -20.18 4.42
C ARG A 78 1.20 -18.87 5.21
N PHE A 79 0.55 -17.81 4.76
CA PHE A 79 0.64 -16.49 5.40
C PHE A 79 -0.52 -16.14 6.34
N LEU A 80 -1.71 -16.68 6.08
CA LEU A 80 -2.97 -16.42 6.80
C LEU A 80 -3.38 -17.56 7.72
N GLY A 81 -2.89 -18.79 7.48
CA GLY A 81 -3.35 -19.98 8.17
C GLY A 81 -4.64 -20.57 7.57
N ALA A 82 -5.12 -21.65 8.18
CA ALA A 82 -6.37 -22.32 7.84
C ALA A 82 -7.07 -22.73 9.16
N PRO A 83 -8.19 -22.09 9.54
CA PRO A 83 -8.89 -21.03 8.80
C PRO A 83 -8.10 -19.71 8.73
N PRO A 84 -8.37 -18.84 7.74
CA PRO A 84 -7.79 -17.49 7.68
C PRO A 84 -8.36 -16.60 8.80
N PRO A 85 -7.78 -15.40 9.05
CA PRO A 85 -8.33 -14.44 10.00
C PRO A 85 -9.81 -14.10 9.72
N PRO A 86 -10.63 -13.84 10.76
CA PRO A 86 -12.06 -13.62 10.60
C PRO A 86 -12.45 -12.48 9.66
N ASP A 87 -11.60 -11.46 9.58
CA ASP A 87 -11.79 -10.26 8.79
C ASP A 87 -11.31 -10.39 7.32
N PHE A 88 -10.63 -11.49 6.98
CA PHE A 88 -10.15 -11.76 5.62
C PHE A 88 -11.28 -11.69 4.58
N ALA A 89 -12.42 -12.32 4.87
CA ALA A 89 -13.50 -12.45 3.89
C ALA A 89 -14.11 -11.09 3.51
N ASP A 90 -14.37 -10.23 4.50
CA ASP A 90 -14.91 -8.88 4.28
C ASP A 90 -13.88 -7.99 3.57
N LEU A 91 -12.63 -7.98 4.04
CA LEU A 91 -11.58 -7.17 3.43
C LEU A 91 -11.31 -7.60 1.99
N SER A 92 -11.20 -8.90 1.73
CA SER A 92 -11.04 -9.45 0.39
C SER A 92 -12.21 -9.10 -0.52
N HIS A 93 -13.44 -9.17 -0.02
CA HIS A 93 -14.62 -8.77 -0.79
C HIS A 93 -14.55 -7.29 -1.22
N ARG A 94 -14.16 -6.38 -0.32
CA ARG A 94 -14.02 -4.95 -0.62
C ARG A 94 -12.91 -4.69 -1.65
N ILE A 95 -11.76 -5.33 -1.48
CA ILE A 95 -10.63 -5.23 -2.44
C ILE A 95 -11.07 -5.74 -3.82
N ARG A 96 -11.69 -6.92 -3.91
CA ARG A 96 -12.19 -7.47 -5.18
C ARG A 96 -13.21 -6.56 -5.85
N THR A 97 -14.11 -5.97 -5.06
CA THR A 97 -15.11 -5.02 -5.57
C THR A 97 -14.43 -3.80 -6.19
N ALA A 98 -13.43 -3.23 -5.52
CA ALA A 98 -12.64 -2.12 -6.05
C ALA A 98 -11.91 -2.48 -7.36
N TRP A 99 -11.20 -3.61 -7.37
CA TRP A 99 -10.44 -4.05 -8.55
C TRP A 99 -11.35 -4.34 -9.75
N THR A 100 -12.47 -5.00 -9.54
CA THR A 100 -13.45 -5.28 -10.61
C THR A 100 -14.17 -4.02 -11.08
N SER A 101 -14.49 -3.08 -10.18
CA SER A 101 -15.03 -1.76 -10.53
C SER A 101 -14.04 -0.96 -11.39
N PHE A 102 -12.76 -0.96 -11.03
CA PHE A 102 -11.72 -0.32 -11.84
C PHE A 102 -11.60 -0.95 -13.23
N ALA A 103 -11.56 -2.28 -13.31
CA ALA A 103 -11.44 -2.98 -14.59
C ALA A 103 -12.64 -2.72 -15.52
N THR A 104 -13.84 -2.53 -14.96
CA THR A 104 -15.09 -2.39 -15.71
C THR A 104 -15.42 -0.94 -16.06
N THR A 105 -15.10 0.02 -15.18
CA THR A 105 -15.53 1.42 -15.30
C THR A 105 -14.36 2.42 -15.32
N GLY A 106 -13.18 1.98 -14.90
CA GLY A 106 -12.04 2.85 -14.66
C GLY A 106 -12.13 3.65 -13.36
N ASP A 107 -13.09 3.37 -12.47
CA ASP A 107 -13.23 3.97 -11.14
C ASP A 107 -13.32 2.86 -10.06
N PRO A 108 -12.39 2.82 -9.10
CA PRO A 108 -12.39 1.81 -8.04
C PRO A 108 -13.26 2.17 -6.82
N GLY A 109 -13.92 3.34 -6.83
CA GLY A 109 -14.85 3.77 -5.77
C GLY A 109 -14.22 4.63 -4.66
N TRP A 110 -13.08 5.28 -4.92
CA TRP A 110 -12.49 6.26 -3.98
C TRP A 110 -11.87 7.46 -4.70
N PRO A 111 -11.60 8.57 -3.98
CA PRO A 111 -11.03 9.77 -4.59
C PRO A 111 -9.71 9.50 -5.29
N ARG A 112 -9.48 10.20 -6.40
CA ARG A 112 -8.24 10.08 -7.18
C ARG A 112 -7.04 10.58 -6.39
N PHE A 113 -5.90 9.98 -6.68
CA PHE A 113 -4.61 10.50 -6.29
C PHE A 113 -4.17 11.58 -7.28
N ASP A 114 -4.05 12.82 -6.81
CA ASP A 114 -3.66 14.00 -7.61
C ASP A 114 -2.30 14.59 -7.19
N GLY A 115 -1.49 13.80 -6.45
CA GLY A 115 -0.14 14.17 -6.04
C GLY A 115 0.04 14.16 -4.53
N ARG A 116 0.96 15.00 -4.03
CA ARG A 116 1.42 14.98 -2.61
C ARG A 116 0.34 15.30 -1.57
N SER A 117 -0.74 15.96 -1.97
CA SER A 117 -1.93 16.21 -1.14
C SER A 117 -3.06 15.20 -1.40
N GLY A 118 -2.86 14.28 -2.34
CA GLY A 118 -3.88 13.38 -2.85
C GLY A 118 -4.25 12.27 -1.88
N THR A 119 -5.43 11.70 -2.14
CA THR A 119 -5.99 10.64 -1.30
C THR A 119 -5.32 9.30 -1.55
N THR A 120 -5.03 8.55 -0.47
CA THR A 120 -4.55 7.16 -0.51
C THR A 120 -5.52 6.27 0.26
N ARG A 121 -6.01 5.21 -0.39
CA ARG A 121 -6.86 4.21 0.26
C ARG A 121 -6.03 3.33 1.19
N LEU A 122 -6.39 3.24 2.47
CA LEU A 122 -5.81 2.24 3.37
C LEU A 122 -6.69 0.99 3.40
N TRP A 123 -6.14 -0.13 2.94
CA TRP A 123 -6.76 -1.43 3.13
C TRP A 123 -6.40 -1.95 4.53
N ASN A 124 -7.31 -1.68 5.46
CA ASN A 124 -7.32 -2.19 6.83
C ASN A 124 -8.78 -2.43 7.25
N VAL A 125 -8.99 -2.87 8.48
CA VAL A 125 -10.31 -3.00 9.08
C VAL A 125 -10.39 -2.08 10.30
N PRO A 126 -11.11 -0.93 10.23
CA PRO A 126 -11.91 -0.46 9.08
C PRO A 126 -11.07 0.10 7.92
N VAL A 127 -11.65 0.09 6.71
CA VAL A 127 -11.08 0.72 5.51
C VAL A 127 -11.19 2.24 5.63
N SER A 128 -10.15 2.98 5.24
CA SER A 128 -10.13 4.44 5.34
C SER A 128 -9.47 5.12 4.14
N ASP A 129 -9.73 6.43 3.97
CA ASP A 129 -9.10 7.29 2.96
C ASP A 129 -8.19 8.31 3.64
N VAL A 130 -6.90 8.08 3.45
CA VAL A 130 -5.74 8.86 3.85
C VAL A 130 -5.52 10.15 3.06
N ALA A 131 -5.04 11.26 3.64
CA ALA A 131 -4.01 12.03 2.92
C ALA A 131 -2.75 11.16 2.77
N TYR A 132 -1.94 11.35 1.73
CA TYR A 132 -0.76 10.50 1.47
C TYR A 132 0.07 10.22 2.76
N PRO A 133 0.16 8.95 3.22
CA PRO A 133 0.61 8.65 4.59
C PRO A 133 2.14 8.57 4.75
N LEU A 134 2.89 8.53 3.65
CA LEU A 134 4.33 8.26 3.67
C LEU A 134 5.16 9.54 3.45
N LEU A 135 4.73 10.66 4.03
CA LEU A 135 5.37 11.96 3.84
C LEU A 135 6.82 11.99 4.32
N GLU A 136 7.14 11.35 5.46
CA GLU A 136 8.51 11.34 5.98
C GLU A 136 9.46 10.55 5.07
N SER A 137 9.09 9.33 4.67
CA SER A 137 9.80 8.56 3.63
C SER A 137 9.99 9.39 2.36
N ARG A 138 8.94 10.08 1.92
CA ARG A 138 8.96 10.91 0.70
C ARG A 138 9.88 12.14 0.82
N ARG A 139 10.12 12.66 2.03
CA ARG A 139 11.12 13.72 2.28
C ARG A 139 12.55 13.20 2.19
N ILE A 140 12.79 11.98 2.68
CA ILE A 140 14.10 11.31 2.59
C ILE A 140 14.43 10.96 1.13
N TRP A 141 13.41 10.59 0.36
CA TRP A 141 13.52 10.19 -1.04
C TRP A 141 12.85 11.21 -1.98
N PRO A 142 13.45 12.40 -2.20
CA PRO A 142 12.95 13.35 -3.19
C PRO A 142 12.92 12.67 -4.56
N ALA A 143 11.89 13.00 -5.38
CA ALA A 143 11.90 12.50 -6.75
C ALA A 143 13.03 13.23 -7.47
N VAL A 144 13.84 12.50 -8.20
CA VAL A 144 14.80 13.12 -9.12
C VAL A 144 13.98 13.60 -10.32
N PRO A 145 14.02 14.91 -10.66
CA PRO A 145 13.37 15.39 -11.88
C PRO A 145 13.90 14.60 -13.09
N PRO A 146 13.10 14.38 -14.14
CA PRO A 146 13.64 13.91 -15.41
C PRO A 146 14.80 14.82 -15.81
N ALA A 147 15.92 14.25 -16.26
CA ALA A 147 16.99 15.05 -16.84
C ALA A 147 16.41 15.87 -18.00
N ALA A 148 16.68 17.18 -17.99
CA ALA A 148 16.24 18.12 -19.00
C ALA A 148 16.88 17.84 -20.36
#